data_AF-A0A354TCN5-F1
#
_entry.id   AF-A0A354TCN5-F1
#
_cell.length_a   1.000
_cell.length_b   1.000
_cell.length_c   1.000
_cell.angle_alpha   90.00
_cell.angle_beta   90.00
_cell.angle_gamma   90.00
#
_symmetry.space_group_name_H-M   'P 1'
#
loop_
_entity.id
_entity.type
_entity.pdbx_description
1 polymer ?
#
loop_
_entity_poly.entity_id
_entity_poly.type
_entity_poly.pdbx_seq_one_letter_code
_entity_poly.pdbx_strand_id
1 'polypeptide(L)'
;MTDGQTLFAVFALLYLIECLRLAPSAAWMAAGAEKSRWSVIRPWSRLQIASGSPLLLSVLPPHQAHTSALPWLFVPEQDSLRVRLTDSLRISIAWDRLSPQAEESTLHLDAVTRLRLNSPALAQLWAQRLTDWREWTPEQRHSAFLKHARASLDPKAAAQTATSVAKRTQSLRLLASILFVWCFGIISVIYHRFGDGFIVLAAAGVLLLLQFTQSWLFLRVTRGMQPGIPHRRWRALGIAFLPQLAMRAADAVSLAGDEEPPHPLAWRGLIKDDTWLESARRCWREARYIPGWSQNEAIPVEAEALQAFFRRENIAETDYDPPAASKLPVCPRCGAEFQTHITACTSCGGVELRHPPA
;
A
#
# COMPACT_ATOMS: atom_id res chain seq x y z
N MET A 1 -2.23 22.17 34.41
CA MET A 1 -1.33 22.17 33.25
C MET A 1 -0.86 23.59 33.04
N THR A 2 0.44 23.81 32.81
CA THR A 2 0.95 25.13 32.40
C THR A 2 0.68 25.35 30.91
N ASP A 3 0.61 26.60 30.45
CA ASP A 3 0.35 26.93 29.04
C ASP A 3 1.33 26.24 28.08
N GLY A 4 2.60 26.09 28.50
CA GLY A 4 3.61 25.33 27.77
C GLY A 4 3.29 23.84 27.60
N GLN A 5 2.72 23.19 28.62
CA GLN A 5 2.31 21.78 28.53
C GLN A 5 1.17 21.58 27.53
N THR A 6 0.21 22.52 27.48
CA THR A 6 -0.88 22.51 26.51
C THR A 6 -0.33 22.67 25.08
N LEU A 7 0.62 23.58 24.87
CA LEU A 7 1.28 23.78 23.57
C LEU A 7 1.98 22.50 23.09
N PHE A 8 2.77 21.84 23.96
CA PHE A 8 3.44 20.58 23.62
C PHE A 8 2.44 19.45 23.32
N ALA A 9 1.34 19.37 24.07
CA ALA A 9 0.29 18.38 23.83
C ALA A 9 -0.39 18.59 22.47
N VAL A 10 -0.71 19.84 22.10
CA VAL A 10 -1.25 20.19 20.77
C VAL A 10 -0.25 19.83 19.67
N PHE A 11 1.03 20.14 19.86
CA PHE A 11 2.07 19.81 18.90
C PHE A 11 2.23 18.29 18.71
N ALA A 12 2.24 17.52 19.80
CA ALA A 12 2.25 16.05 19.75
C ALA A 12 1.02 15.49 19.02
N LEU A 13 -0.16 16.05 19.27
CA LEU A 13 -1.39 15.65 18.59
C LEU A 13 -1.32 15.91 17.08
N LEU A 14 -0.86 17.10 16.67
CA LEU A 14 -0.67 17.44 15.25
C LEU A 14 0.33 16.50 14.57
N TYR A 15 1.40 16.13 15.26
CA TYR A 15 2.37 15.16 14.76
C TYR A 15 1.75 13.75 14.60
N LEU A 16 0.95 13.30 15.57
CA LEU A 16 0.25 12.02 15.48
C LEU A 16 -0.77 11.98 14.33
N ILE A 17 -1.48 13.09 14.10
CA ILE A 17 -2.38 13.23 12.95
C ILE A 17 -1.61 13.07 11.63
N GLU A 18 -0.41 13.65 11.52
CA GLU A 18 0.43 13.49 10.32
C GLU A 18 1.00 12.06 10.12
N CYS A 19 0.98 11.23 11.16
CA CYS A 19 1.32 9.80 11.06
C CYS A 19 0.17 8.97 10.49
N LEU A 20 -1.08 9.48 10.54
CA LEU A 20 -2.25 8.86 9.93
C LEU A 20 -2.34 9.26 8.46
N ARG A 21 -2.42 8.27 7.57
CA ARG A 21 -2.61 8.48 6.13
C ARG A 21 -3.81 7.70 5.65
N LEU A 22 -4.55 8.27 4.71
CA LEU A 22 -5.63 7.56 4.04
C LEU A 22 -5.08 6.89 2.78
N ALA A 23 -4.98 5.56 2.81
CA ALA A 23 -4.48 4.75 1.70
C ALA A 23 -5.64 3.94 1.06
N PRO A 24 -5.48 3.41 -0.16
CA PRO A 24 -6.44 2.45 -0.70
C PRO A 24 -6.60 1.26 0.25
N SER A 25 -7.83 0.79 0.44
CA SER A 25 -8.14 -0.26 1.43
C SER A 25 -7.46 -1.59 1.15
N ALA A 26 -7.13 -1.88 -0.12
CA ALA A 26 -6.38 -3.06 -0.53
C ALA A 26 -4.85 -2.86 -0.56
N ALA A 27 -4.36 -1.63 -0.32
CA ALA A 27 -2.94 -1.31 -0.47
C ALA A 27 -2.05 -2.04 0.53
N TRP A 28 -0.87 -2.41 0.05
CA TRP A 28 0.22 -2.90 0.87
C TRP A 28 1.25 -1.78 0.94
N MET A 29 1.91 -1.64 2.09
CA MET A 29 3.06 -0.77 2.22
C MET A 29 4.24 -1.60 2.71
N ALA A 30 5.41 -1.39 2.13
CA ALA A 30 6.65 -1.89 2.68
C ALA A 30 7.42 -0.72 3.30
N ALA A 31 7.98 -0.92 4.49
CA ALA A 31 8.81 0.05 5.18
C ALA A 31 10.21 -0.53 5.42
N GLY A 32 11.26 0.20 5.02
CA GLY A 32 12.63 -0.26 5.18
C GLY A 32 13.69 0.77 4.80
N ALA A 33 14.95 0.39 4.97
CA ALA A 33 16.12 1.15 4.53
C ALA A 33 16.90 0.34 3.47
N GLU A 34 17.85 0.98 2.79
CA GLU A 34 18.60 0.37 1.68
C GLU A 34 19.25 -0.98 2.02
N LYS A 35 19.72 -1.14 3.27
CA LYS A 35 20.41 -2.34 3.76
C LYS A 35 19.63 -3.16 4.78
N SER A 36 18.43 -2.70 5.18
CA SER A 36 17.60 -3.41 6.16
C SER A 36 16.55 -4.24 5.46
N ARG A 37 16.13 -5.35 6.09
CA ARG A 37 14.92 -6.06 5.64
C ARG A 37 13.73 -5.12 5.74
N TRP A 38 12.88 -5.13 4.72
CA TRP A 38 11.65 -4.35 4.70
C TRP A 38 10.57 -5.10 5.49
N SER A 39 9.74 -4.36 6.21
CA SER A 39 8.54 -4.88 6.88
C SER A 39 7.29 -4.50 6.11
N VAL A 40 6.31 -5.41 6.08
CA VAL A 40 5.01 -5.14 5.45
C VAL A 40 4.07 -4.51 6.47
N ILE A 41 3.41 -3.43 6.08
CA ILE A 41 2.39 -2.71 6.84
C ILE A 41 1.11 -2.70 6.00
N ARG A 42 -0.02 -2.88 6.67
CA ARG A 42 -1.36 -2.94 6.05
C ARG A 42 -2.25 -1.85 6.63
N PRO A 43 -3.08 -1.19 5.80
CA PRO A 43 -4.13 -0.30 6.29
C PRO A 43 -5.11 -1.04 7.20
N TRP A 44 -5.76 -0.32 8.11
CA TRP A 44 -6.80 -0.88 8.96
C TRP A 44 -8.07 -1.16 8.15
N SER A 45 -8.22 -2.41 7.70
CA SER A 45 -9.32 -2.85 6.83
C SER A 45 -10.71 -2.76 7.46
N ARG A 46 -10.82 -2.61 8.79
CA ARG A 46 -12.10 -2.50 9.51
C ARG A 46 -12.70 -1.09 9.48
N LEU A 47 -11.89 -0.06 9.21
CA LEU A 47 -12.37 1.32 9.18
C LEU A 47 -12.22 1.86 7.76
N GLN A 48 -13.33 2.17 7.11
CA GLN A 48 -13.34 2.78 5.79
C GLN A 48 -13.82 4.22 5.89
N ILE A 49 -13.03 5.15 5.36
CA ILE A 49 -13.32 6.58 5.31
C ILE A 49 -13.13 7.01 3.86
N ALA A 50 -14.21 7.52 3.23
CA ALA A 50 -14.18 8.03 1.85
C ALA A 50 -13.49 7.06 0.85
N SER A 51 -13.88 5.77 0.88
CA SER A 51 -13.31 4.68 0.07
C SER A 51 -11.82 4.32 0.31
N GLY A 52 -11.17 4.96 1.28
CA GLY A 52 -9.85 4.60 1.78
C GLY A 52 -9.89 3.97 3.15
N SER A 53 -8.76 3.41 3.58
CA SER A 53 -8.54 2.91 4.94
C SER A 53 -7.39 3.68 5.59
N PRO A 54 -7.49 4.02 6.88
CA PRO A 54 -6.40 4.67 7.59
C PRO A 54 -5.22 3.70 7.72
N LEU A 55 -4.04 4.24 7.50
CA LEU A 55 -2.76 3.60 7.65
C LEU A 55 -1.96 4.42 8.65
N LEU A 56 -1.59 3.79 9.76
CA LEU A 56 -0.71 4.40 10.73
C LEU A 56 0.74 4.11 10.32
N LEU A 57 1.45 5.18 9.95
CA LEU A 57 2.90 5.12 9.76
C LEU A 57 3.59 5.09 11.13
N SER A 58 4.90 4.76 11.14
CA SER A 58 5.70 4.78 12.37
C SER A 58 5.52 6.11 13.13
N VAL A 59 5.21 6.03 14.43
CA VAL A 59 5.12 7.20 15.32
C VAL A 59 6.50 7.81 15.54
N LEU A 60 7.56 7.01 15.53
CA LEU A 60 8.91 7.54 15.50
C LEU A 60 9.20 8.20 14.14
N PRO A 61 10.08 9.22 14.09
CA PRO A 61 10.43 9.89 12.84
C PRO A 61 10.83 8.86 11.78
N PRO A 62 10.58 9.15 10.51
CA PRO A 62 10.76 8.17 9.44
C PRO A 62 12.24 7.82 9.30
N HIS A 63 12.69 6.78 10.03
CA HIS A 63 13.99 6.14 9.83
C HIS A 63 13.98 5.27 8.56
N GLN A 64 12.79 4.89 8.12
CA GLN A 64 12.53 4.01 7.00
C GLN A 64 11.88 4.77 5.85
N ALA A 65 12.13 4.33 4.63
CA ALA A 65 11.38 4.74 3.45
C ALA A 65 10.18 3.84 3.32
N HIS A 66 9.18 4.35 2.60
CA HIS A 66 7.96 3.62 2.32
C HIS A 66 7.80 3.45 0.82
N THR A 67 7.28 2.30 0.42
CA THR A 67 6.82 2.07 -0.94
C THR A 67 5.46 1.36 -0.88
N SER A 68 4.57 1.68 -1.80
CA SER A 68 3.25 1.07 -1.88
C SER A 68 3.22 0.00 -2.96
N ALA A 69 2.43 -1.03 -2.72
CA ALA A 69 2.03 -2.03 -3.70
C ALA A 69 0.50 -2.13 -3.69
N LEU A 70 -0.08 -2.44 -4.85
CA LEU A 70 -1.50 -2.73 -4.96
C LEU A 70 -1.68 -4.15 -5.51
N PRO A 71 -2.50 -5.00 -4.90
CA PRO A 71 -2.94 -6.21 -5.57
C PRO A 71 -3.77 -5.82 -6.80
N TRP A 72 -3.98 -6.74 -7.73
CA TRP A 72 -4.82 -6.44 -8.88
C TRP A 72 -6.24 -6.11 -8.42
N LEU A 73 -6.61 -4.84 -8.61
CA LEU A 73 -7.91 -4.31 -8.25
C LEU A 73 -8.98 -4.68 -9.28
N PHE A 74 -8.56 -4.87 -10.53
CA PHE A 74 -9.41 -5.10 -11.68
C PHE A 74 -8.97 -6.39 -12.37
N VAL A 75 -9.85 -7.39 -12.38
CA VAL A 75 -9.61 -8.66 -13.05
C VAL A 75 -10.74 -8.88 -14.06
N PRO A 76 -10.44 -8.97 -15.37
CA PRO A 76 -11.47 -9.19 -16.36
C PRO A 76 -11.98 -10.63 -16.29
N GLU A 77 -13.30 -10.80 -16.32
CA GLU A 77 -13.99 -12.05 -16.59
C GLU A 77 -14.70 -11.95 -17.95
N GLN A 78 -15.28 -13.07 -18.40
CA GLN A 78 -15.96 -13.16 -19.69
C GLN A 78 -17.08 -12.12 -19.82
N ASP A 79 -17.99 -12.09 -18.84
CA ASP A 79 -19.18 -11.22 -18.87
C ASP A 79 -19.13 -10.05 -17.88
N SER A 80 -18.13 -10.03 -16.99
CA SER A 80 -18.04 -9.01 -15.95
C SER A 80 -16.60 -8.56 -15.67
N LEU A 81 -16.45 -7.42 -15.01
CA LEU A 81 -15.23 -6.99 -14.37
C LEU A 81 -15.30 -7.31 -12.87
N ARG A 82 -14.39 -8.15 -12.39
CA ARG A 82 -14.23 -8.39 -10.95
C ARG A 82 -13.39 -7.29 -10.34
N VAL A 83 -13.94 -6.64 -9.34
CA VAL A 83 -13.36 -5.49 -8.66
C VAL A 83 -13.08 -5.82 -7.21
N ARG A 84 -11.84 -5.59 -6.76
CA ARG A 84 -11.43 -5.74 -5.36
C ARG A 84 -11.55 -4.41 -4.63
N LEU A 85 -12.53 -4.31 -3.73
CA LEU A 85 -12.74 -3.14 -2.87
C LEU A 85 -11.87 -3.20 -1.62
N THR A 86 -11.80 -4.39 -1.01
CA THR A 86 -10.92 -4.69 0.12
C THR A 86 -10.35 -6.10 -0.02
N ASP A 87 -9.54 -6.50 0.95
CA ASP A 87 -9.06 -7.88 1.07
C ASP A 87 -10.18 -8.94 1.07
N SER A 88 -11.33 -8.61 1.66
CA SER A 88 -12.43 -9.56 1.83
C SER A 88 -13.60 -9.29 0.89
N LEU A 89 -13.72 -8.08 0.35
CA LEU A 89 -14.85 -7.66 -0.47
C LEU A 89 -14.45 -7.56 -1.94
N ARG A 90 -15.05 -8.43 -2.75
CA ARG A 90 -14.99 -8.37 -4.21
C ARG A 90 -16.41 -8.25 -4.75
N ILE A 91 -16.57 -7.49 -5.82
CA ILE A 91 -17.83 -7.35 -6.53
C ILE A 91 -17.59 -7.62 -8.01
N SER A 92 -18.62 -8.06 -8.72
CA SER A 92 -18.59 -8.25 -10.17
C SER A 92 -19.51 -7.22 -10.81
N ILE A 93 -18.98 -6.44 -11.75
CA ILE A 93 -19.70 -5.40 -12.48
C ILE A 93 -19.81 -5.85 -13.93
N ALA A 94 -21.03 -6.01 -14.44
CA ALA A 94 -21.22 -6.36 -15.84
C ALA A 94 -20.64 -5.28 -16.77
N TRP A 95 -20.04 -5.68 -17.90
CA TRP A 95 -19.31 -4.76 -18.78
C TRP A 95 -20.19 -3.64 -19.37
N ASP A 96 -21.47 -3.90 -19.58
CA ASP A 96 -22.48 -2.95 -20.06
C ASP A 96 -22.79 -1.85 -19.03
N ARG A 97 -22.65 -2.15 -17.73
CA ARG A 97 -22.90 -1.22 -16.62
C ARG A 97 -21.66 -0.44 -16.20
N LEU A 98 -20.49 -0.76 -16.76
CA LEU A 98 -19.23 -0.12 -16.41
C LEU A 98 -19.14 1.29 -17.01
N SER A 99 -19.08 2.30 -16.13
CA SER A 99 -18.95 3.72 -16.45
C SER A 99 -17.76 4.33 -15.70
N PRO A 100 -16.51 4.07 -16.14
CA PRO A 100 -15.33 4.48 -15.40
C PRO A 100 -15.10 5.99 -15.49
N GLN A 101 -14.99 6.67 -14.35
CA GLN A 101 -14.70 8.11 -14.25
C GLN A 101 -13.70 8.37 -13.13
N ALA A 102 -12.72 9.23 -13.37
CA ALA A 102 -11.72 9.61 -12.37
C ALA A 102 -12.05 11.00 -11.79
N GLU A 103 -12.19 11.07 -10.47
CA GLU A 103 -12.35 12.30 -9.71
C GLU A 103 -11.26 12.37 -8.64
N GLU A 104 -10.31 13.31 -8.79
CA GLU A 104 -9.09 13.35 -7.98
C GLU A 104 -8.42 11.97 -7.91
N SER A 105 -8.18 11.45 -6.70
CA SER A 105 -7.60 10.12 -6.43
C SER A 105 -8.65 8.99 -6.36
N THR A 106 -9.91 9.26 -6.70
CA THR A 106 -11.01 8.29 -6.63
C THR A 106 -11.44 7.89 -8.03
N LEU A 107 -11.54 6.58 -8.26
CA LEU A 107 -12.09 5.98 -9.47
C LEU A 107 -13.52 5.53 -9.19
N HIS A 108 -14.45 6.08 -9.95
CA HIS A 108 -15.86 5.71 -9.97
C HIS A 108 -16.06 4.69 -11.08
N LEU A 109 -16.64 3.52 -10.78
CA LEU A 109 -16.86 2.46 -11.77
C LEU A 109 -18.31 2.38 -12.23
N ASP A 110 -19.23 2.74 -11.35
CA ASP A 110 -20.66 2.86 -11.57
C ASP A 110 -21.21 3.93 -10.60
N ALA A 111 -22.53 4.05 -10.46
CA ALA A 111 -23.16 5.03 -9.58
C ALA A 111 -22.84 4.84 -8.07
N VAL A 112 -22.51 3.62 -7.65
CA VAL A 112 -22.36 3.17 -6.25
C VAL A 112 -20.90 2.83 -5.93
N THR A 113 -20.20 2.21 -6.86
CA THR A 113 -18.86 1.66 -6.68
C THR A 113 -17.79 2.72 -6.86
N ARG A 114 -17.06 3.00 -5.77
CA ARG A 114 -15.95 3.95 -5.73
C ARG A 114 -14.71 3.32 -5.12
N LEU A 115 -13.56 3.63 -5.69
CA LEU A 115 -12.26 3.11 -5.30
C LEU A 115 -11.24 4.23 -5.16
N ARG A 116 -10.64 4.39 -3.99
CA ARG A 116 -9.48 5.26 -3.82
C ARG A 116 -8.23 4.61 -4.39
N LEU A 117 -7.47 5.33 -5.21
CA LEU A 117 -6.14 4.98 -5.68
C LEU A 117 -5.08 5.88 -5.03
N ASN A 118 -3.79 5.58 -5.26
CA ASN A 118 -2.68 6.30 -4.63
C ASN A 118 -2.54 7.75 -5.15
N SER A 119 -2.91 8.00 -6.40
CA SER A 119 -2.74 9.29 -7.05
C SER A 119 -3.83 9.57 -8.08
N PRO A 120 -4.07 10.84 -8.41
CA PRO A 120 -5.04 11.22 -9.43
C PRO A 120 -4.65 10.75 -10.83
N ALA A 121 -3.36 10.77 -11.18
CA ALA A 121 -2.90 10.26 -12.46
C ALA A 121 -3.17 8.76 -12.60
N LEU A 122 -3.01 7.98 -11.52
CA LEU A 122 -3.33 6.57 -11.51
C LEU A 122 -4.84 6.32 -11.67
N ALA A 123 -5.69 7.15 -11.06
CA ALA A 123 -7.14 7.09 -11.27
C ALA A 123 -7.51 7.35 -12.73
N GLN A 124 -6.91 8.37 -13.35
CA GLN A 124 -7.10 8.67 -14.77
C GLN A 124 -6.61 7.55 -15.69
N LEU A 125 -5.42 7.00 -15.42
CA LEU A 125 -4.84 5.88 -16.16
C LEU A 125 -5.77 4.67 -16.15
N TRP A 126 -6.29 4.30 -14.98
CA TRP A 126 -7.21 3.17 -14.86
C TRP A 126 -8.59 3.47 -15.45
N ALA A 127 -9.11 4.68 -15.34
CA ALA A 127 -10.36 5.07 -16.00
C ALA A 127 -10.26 4.88 -17.52
N GLN A 128 -9.17 5.35 -18.12
CA GLN A 128 -8.92 5.18 -19.55
C GLN A 128 -8.77 3.69 -19.91
N ARG A 129 -7.92 2.95 -19.18
CA ARG A 129 -7.69 1.52 -19.43
C ARG A 129 -8.98 0.71 -19.36
N LEU A 130 -9.85 0.98 -18.39
CA LEU A 130 -11.15 0.30 -18.25
C LEU A 130 -12.13 0.69 -19.34
N THR A 131 -12.06 1.93 -19.85
CA THR A 131 -12.83 2.37 -21.02
C THR A 131 -12.43 1.58 -22.25
N ASP A 132 -11.12 1.43 -22.49
CA ASP A 132 -10.58 0.65 -23.60
C ASP A 132 -10.99 -0.83 -23.47
N TRP A 133 -10.86 -1.40 -22.25
CA TRP A 133 -11.23 -2.79 -22.00
C TRP A 133 -12.70 -3.07 -22.28
N ARG A 134 -13.59 -2.11 -22.04
CA ARG A 134 -15.03 -2.27 -22.34
C ARG A 134 -15.29 -2.56 -23.81
N GLU A 135 -14.47 -2.03 -24.71
CA GLU A 135 -14.61 -2.20 -26.17
C GLU A 135 -13.92 -3.47 -26.70
N TRP A 136 -13.09 -4.12 -25.91
CA TRP A 136 -12.29 -5.28 -26.31
C TRP A 136 -13.05 -6.60 -26.20
N THR A 137 -12.60 -7.61 -26.95
CA THR A 137 -13.09 -8.99 -26.80
C THR A 137 -12.57 -9.63 -25.51
N PRO A 138 -13.22 -10.70 -24.99
CA PRO A 138 -12.76 -11.41 -23.80
C PRO A 138 -11.28 -11.85 -23.87
N GLU A 139 -10.81 -12.31 -25.03
CA GLU A 139 -9.42 -12.76 -25.26
C GLU A 139 -8.43 -11.59 -25.26
N GLN A 140 -8.84 -10.44 -25.81
CA GLN A 140 -8.04 -9.21 -25.78
C GLN A 140 -7.89 -8.70 -24.34
N ARG A 141 -8.97 -8.71 -23.55
CA ARG A 141 -8.93 -8.34 -22.12
C ARG A 141 -8.05 -9.30 -21.32
N HIS A 142 -8.19 -10.61 -21.56
CA HIS A 142 -7.39 -11.66 -20.92
C HIS A 142 -5.90 -11.47 -21.18
N SER A 143 -5.50 -11.36 -22.45
CA SER A 143 -4.10 -11.15 -22.83
C SER A 143 -3.52 -9.82 -22.32
N ALA A 144 -4.32 -8.74 -22.33
CA ALA A 144 -3.91 -7.45 -21.79
C ALA A 144 -3.71 -7.50 -20.27
N PHE A 145 -4.58 -8.21 -19.54
CA PHE A 145 -4.41 -8.43 -18.11
C PHE A 145 -3.14 -9.24 -17.83
N LEU A 146 -2.88 -10.33 -18.56
CA LEU A 146 -1.65 -11.12 -18.37
C LEU A 146 -0.38 -10.29 -18.64
N LYS A 147 -0.42 -9.40 -19.64
CA LYS A 147 0.68 -8.46 -19.90
C LYS A 147 0.88 -7.49 -18.74
N HIS A 148 -0.18 -6.90 -18.22
CA HIS A 148 -0.14 -6.01 -17.05
C HIS A 148 0.33 -6.75 -15.78
N ALA A 149 -0.17 -7.97 -15.56
CA ALA A 149 0.23 -8.84 -14.46
C ALA A 149 1.72 -9.16 -14.49
N ARG A 150 2.28 -9.46 -15.67
CA ARG A 150 3.72 -9.71 -15.84
C ARG A 150 4.58 -8.49 -15.50
N ALA A 151 4.12 -7.29 -15.87
CA ALA A 151 4.83 -6.04 -15.57
C ALA A 151 4.77 -5.68 -14.08
N SER A 152 3.60 -5.86 -13.45
CA SER A 152 3.40 -5.58 -12.02
C SER A 152 4.07 -6.60 -11.09
N LEU A 153 4.34 -7.83 -11.57
CA LEU A 153 5.06 -8.89 -10.85
C LEU A 153 6.57 -8.92 -11.16
N ASP A 154 7.21 -7.80 -11.48
CA ASP A 154 8.66 -7.75 -11.67
C ASP A 154 9.40 -7.43 -10.35
N PRO A 155 10.10 -8.42 -9.74
CA PRO A 155 10.78 -8.19 -8.49
C PRO A 155 12.00 -7.25 -8.61
N LYS A 156 12.64 -7.22 -9.78
CA LYS A 156 13.79 -6.34 -10.01
C LYS A 156 13.34 -4.89 -10.07
N ALA A 157 12.28 -4.60 -10.84
CA ALA A 157 11.70 -3.27 -10.91
C ALA A 157 11.24 -2.79 -9.53
N ALA A 158 10.50 -3.63 -8.78
CA ALA A 158 10.02 -3.28 -7.44
C ALA A 158 11.18 -2.98 -6.47
N ALA A 159 12.26 -3.77 -6.51
CA ALA A 159 13.45 -3.53 -5.69
C ALA A 159 14.20 -2.25 -6.08
N GLN A 160 14.31 -1.95 -7.38
CA GLN A 160 14.90 -0.71 -7.87
C GLN A 160 14.09 0.52 -7.44
N THR A 161 12.76 0.46 -7.54
CA THR A 161 11.88 1.54 -7.07
C THR A 161 12.03 1.73 -5.56
N ALA A 162 11.99 0.66 -4.75
CA ALA A 162 12.14 0.74 -3.30
C ALA A 162 13.51 1.33 -2.88
N THR A 163 14.60 0.86 -3.50
CA THR A 163 15.96 1.36 -3.19
C THR A 163 16.18 2.79 -3.67
N SER A 164 15.64 3.18 -4.82
CA SER A 164 15.73 4.56 -5.31
C SER A 164 15.01 5.55 -4.40
N VAL A 165 13.80 5.18 -3.91
CA VAL A 165 13.06 5.98 -2.92
C VAL A 165 13.84 6.05 -1.61
N ALA A 166 14.40 4.94 -1.13
CA ALA A 166 15.18 4.89 0.10
C ALA A 166 16.45 5.76 0.05
N LYS A 167 17.15 5.79 -1.09
CA LYS A 167 18.31 6.67 -1.31
C LYS A 167 17.91 8.14 -1.38
N ARG A 168 16.90 8.44 -2.19
CA ARG A 168 16.43 9.81 -2.44
C ARG A 168 15.92 10.49 -1.17
N THR A 169 15.29 9.73 -0.27
CA THR A 169 14.73 10.25 0.99
C THR A 169 15.72 10.23 2.16
N GLN A 170 16.94 9.70 1.99
CA GLN A 170 17.87 9.48 3.10
C GLN A 170 18.19 10.76 3.89
N SER A 171 18.55 11.85 3.21
CA SER A 171 18.88 13.11 3.88
C SER A 171 17.67 13.74 4.57
N LEU A 172 16.48 13.62 3.97
CA LEU A 172 15.23 14.11 4.57
C LEU A 172 14.88 13.35 5.84
N ARG A 173 15.07 12.03 5.85
CA ARG A 173 14.84 11.16 7.00
C ARG A 173 15.83 11.42 8.14
N LEU A 174 17.10 11.64 7.81
CA LEU A 174 18.11 11.99 8.80
C LEU A 174 17.77 13.32 9.49
N LEU A 175 17.49 14.36 8.71
CA LEU A 175 17.14 15.66 9.26
C LEU A 175 15.78 15.64 9.99
N ALA A 176 14.81 14.85 9.53
CA ALA A 176 13.56 14.60 10.25
C ALA A 176 13.79 13.97 11.63
N SER A 177 14.74 13.03 11.74
CA SER A 177 15.11 12.41 13.01
C SER A 177 15.75 13.43 13.96
N ILE A 178 16.63 14.28 13.45
CA ILE A 178 17.23 15.38 14.22
C ILE A 178 16.16 16.36 14.70
N LEU A 179 15.25 16.79 13.81
CA LEU A 179 14.13 17.67 14.14
C LEU A 179 13.25 17.08 15.24
N PHE A 180 12.94 15.79 15.17
CA PHE A 180 12.13 15.11 16.18
C PHE A 180 12.79 15.13 17.56
N VAL A 181 14.08 14.76 17.64
CA VAL A 181 14.85 14.81 18.90
C VAL A 181 14.95 16.26 19.42
N TRP A 182 15.11 17.22 18.51
CA TRP A 182 15.18 18.64 18.88
C TRP A 182 13.87 19.12 19.49
N CYS A 183 12.73 18.85 18.85
CA CYS A 183 11.42 19.29 19.31
C CYS A 183 10.96 18.60 20.59
N PHE A 184 11.02 17.26 20.65
CA PHE A 184 10.42 16.50 21.75
C PHE A 184 11.40 16.22 22.89
N GLY A 185 12.70 16.22 22.62
CA GLY A 185 13.75 16.02 23.62
C GLY A 185 14.37 17.33 24.08
N ILE A 186 15.13 17.99 23.20
CA ILE A 186 16.02 19.11 23.56
C ILE A 186 15.23 20.33 24.04
N ILE A 187 14.24 20.80 23.26
CA ILE A 187 13.45 21.97 23.64
C ILE A 187 12.66 21.69 24.92
N SER A 188 12.08 20.50 25.08
CA SER A 188 11.36 20.12 26.31
C SER A 188 12.25 20.23 27.55
N VAL A 189 13.48 19.71 27.49
CA VAL A 189 14.45 19.77 28.60
C VAL A 189 14.91 21.21 28.87
N ILE A 190 15.23 21.95 27.82
CA ILE A 190 15.66 23.35 27.92
C ILE A 190 14.56 24.21 28.54
N TYR A 191 13.32 24.07 28.07
CA TYR A 191 12.16 24.81 28.57
C TYR A 191 11.92 24.49 30.05
N HIS A 192 11.96 23.21 30.42
CA HIS A 192 11.79 22.79 31.80
C HIS A 192 12.88 23.36 32.74
N ARG A 193 14.12 23.47 32.26
CA ARG A 193 15.26 23.91 33.08
C ARG A 193 15.41 25.43 33.17
N PHE A 194 15.13 26.15 32.08
CA PHE A 194 15.45 27.57 31.92
C PHE A 194 14.22 28.49 31.74
N GLY A 195 13.00 27.95 31.66
CA GLY A 195 11.77 28.74 31.50
C GLY A 195 11.75 29.52 30.19
N ASP A 196 11.29 30.77 30.20
CA ASP A 196 11.20 31.64 29.00
C ASP A 196 12.47 32.47 28.73
N GLY A 197 13.65 31.91 29.03
CA GLY A 197 14.93 32.61 28.86
C GLY A 197 15.42 32.70 27.41
N PHE A 198 16.46 33.52 27.18
CA PHE A 198 17.14 33.68 25.87
C PHE A 198 17.61 32.33 25.27
N ILE A 199 17.96 31.35 26.11
CA ILE A 199 18.38 30.01 25.69
C ILE A 199 17.25 29.30 24.92
N VAL A 200 16.00 29.46 25.34
CA VAL A 200 14.84 28.86 24.67
C VAL A 200 14.59 29.53 23.33
N LEU A 201 14.72 30.86 23.28
CA LEU A 201 14.64 31.61 22.04
C LEU A 201 15.73 31.19 21.05
N ALA A 202 16.97 31.01 21.52
CA ALA A 202 18.07 30.49 20.70
C ALA A 202 17.78 29.06 20.20
N ALA A 203 17.24 28.19 21.05
CA ALA A 203 16.87 26.83 20.67
C ALA A 203 15.72 26.81 19.63
N ALA A 204 14.76 27.72 19.73
CA ALA A 204 13.72 27.93 18.73
C ALA A 204 14.29 28.47 17.41
N GLY A 205 15.29 29.35 17.47
CA GLY A 205 16.03 29.81 16.28
C GLY A 205 16.74 28.68 15.54
N VAL A 206 17.37 27.76 16.27
CA VAL A 206 17.97 26.55 15.69
C VAL A 206 16.90 25.65 15.06
N LEU A 207 15.76 25.46 15.73
CA LEU A 207 14.65 24.69 15.16
C LEU A 207 14.20 25.27 13.81
N LEU A 208 14.03 26.59 13.74
CA LEU A 208 13.63 27.27 12.50
C LEU A 208 14.67 27.05 11.39
N LEU A 209 15.96 27.14 11.70
CA LEU A 209 17.03 26.86 10.73
C LEU A 209 16.97 25.42 10.21
N LEU A 210 16.72 24.44 11.09
CA LEU A 210 16.55 23.04 10.70
C LEU A 210 15.32 22.85 9.80
N GLN A 211 14.20 23.53 10.09
CA GLN A 211 12.99 23.50 9.26
C GLN A 211 13.22 24.11 7.86
N PHE A 212 13.90 25.25 7.77
CA PHE A 212 14.29 25.83 6.48
C PHE A 212 15.22 24.92 5.69
N THR A 213 16.19 24.28 6.36
CA THR A 213 17.08 23.30 5.73
C THR A 213 16.28 22.10 5.20
N GLN A 214 15.32 21.60 5.96
CA GLN A 214 14.43 20.51 5.54
C GLN A 214 13.54 20.91 4.36
N SER A 215 13.01 22.13 4.36
CA SER A 215 12.23 22.69 3.24
C SER A 215 13.05 22.81 1.97
N TRP A 216 14.29 23.30 2.08
CA TRP A 216 15.22 23.38 0.96
C TRP A 216 15.60 22.01 0.41
N LEU A 217 15.93 21.05 1.28
CA LEU A 217 16.19 19.67 0.88
C LEU A 217 14.98 19.04 0.20
N PHE A 218 13.78 19.28 0.71
CA PHE A 218 12.53 18.78 0.11
C PHE A 218 12.36 19.33 -1.30
N LEU A 219 12.55 20.63 -1.50
CA LEU A 219 12.50 21.24 -2.83
C LEU A 219 13.59 20.71 -3.77
N ARG A 220 14.79 20.42 -3.26
CA ARG A 220 15.89 19.86 -4.04
C ARG A 220 15.60 18.43 -4.47
N VAL A 221 15.13 17.58 -3.56
CA VAL A 221 14.79 16.17 -3.81
C VAL A 221 13.63 16.04 -4.80
N THR A 222 12.67 16.96 -4.74
CA THR A 222 11.48 16.96 -5.61
C THR A 222 11.70 17.71 -6.92
N ARG A 223 12.86 18.36 -7.11
CA ARG A 223 13.24 19.05 -8.36
C ARG A 223 13.59 18.01 -9.43
N GLY A 224 12.58 17.56 -10.15
CA GLY A 224 12.73 16.55 -11.21
C GLY A 224 11.95 15.26 -10.98
N MET A 225 11.14 15.19 -9.91
CA MET A 225 10.13 14.14 -9.82
C MET A 225 9.04 14.39 -10.86
N GLN A 226 8.80 13.39 -11.70
CA GLN A 226 7.67 13.36 -12.59
C GLN A 226 6.76 12.21 -12.16
N PRO A 227 5.47 12.50 -11.97
CA PRO A 227 4.86 13.82 -11.86
C PRO A 227 5.22 14.52 -10.54
N GLY A 228 5.02 15.83 -10.49
CA GLY A 228 5.36 16.64 -9.34
C GLY A 228 4.35 16.50 -8.20
N ILE A 229 4.83 16.63 -6.95
CA ILE A 229 3.96 16.73 -5.77
C ILE A 229 3.01 17.94 -5.94
N PRO A 230 1.69 17.77 -5.76
CA PRO A 230 0.73 18.86 -5.87
C PRO A 230 1.08 19.97 -4.88
N HIS A 231 0.99 21.22 -5.36
CA HIS A 231 1.32 22.42 -4.57
C HIS A 231 2.69 22.34 -3.86
N ARG A 232 3.70 21.73 -4.51
CA ARG A 232 5.06 21.52 -3.97
C ARG A 232 5.64 22.72 -3.20
N ARG A 233 5.48 23.93 -3.74
CA ARG A 233 6.00 25.17 -3.13
C ARG A 233 5.25 25.54 -1.85
N TRP A 234 3.92 25.41 -1.83
CA TRP A 234 3.11 25.63 -0.63
C TRP A 234 3.40 24.58 0.44
N ARG A 235 3.61 23.32 0.05
CA ARG A 235 4.02 22.27 0.99
C ARG A 235 5.40 22.55 1.58
N ALA A 236 6.34 23.04 0.77
CA ALA A 236 7.65 23.46 1.25
C ALA A 236 7.56 24.65 2.23
N LEU A 237 6.65 25.60 1.98
CA LEU A 237 6.36 26.68 2.93
C LEU A 237 5.84 26.12 4.26
N GLY A 238 4.88 25.18 4.19
CA GLY A 238 4.39 24.48 5.38
C GLY A 238 5.52 23.76 6.14
N ILE A 239 6.43 23.07 5.44
CA ILE A 239 7.61 22.42 6.04
C ILE A 239 8.54 23.44 6.72
N ALA A 240 8.67 24.65 6.18
CA ALA A 240 9.53 25.68 6.76
C ALA A 240 9.01 26.24 8.09
N PHE A 241 7.70 26.23 8.31
CA PHE A 241 7.07 26.85 9.49
C PHE A 241 6.44 25.86 10.46
N LEU A 242 6.04 24.67 10.01
CA LEU A 242 5.34 23.67 10.83
C LEU A 242 6.25 22.47 11.10
N PRO A 243 6.70 22.25 12.36
CA PRO A 243 7.70 21.24 12.64
C PRO A 243 7.20 19.81 12.39
N GLN A 244 5.90 19.57 12.57
CA GLN A 244 5.27 18.28 12.25
C GLN A 244 5.35 17.95 10.76
N LEU A 245 5.19 18.94 9.87
CA LEU A 245 5.35 18.74 8.43
C LEU A 245 6.82 18.51 8.05
N ALA A 246 7.74 19.20 8.74
CA ALA A 246 9.18 19.03 8.53
C ALA A 246 9.66 17.61 8.89
N MET A 247 9.22 17.08 10.03
CA MET A 247 9.55 15.72 10.45
C MET A 247 8.96 14.65 9.51
N ARG A 248 7.88 14.95 8.78
CA ARG A 248 7.18 14.01 7.88
C ARG A 248 7.41 14.28 6.39
N ALA A 249 8.36 15.15 6.06
CA ALA A 249 8.64 15.53 4.67
C ALA A 249 9.09 14.35 3.79
N ALA A 250 9.81 13.37 4.35
CA ALA A 250 10.25 12.18 3.63
C ALA A 250 9.09 11.28 3.17
N ASP A 251 8.01 11.21 3.97
CA ASP A 251 6.82 10.42 3.62
C ASP A 251 6.09 11.01 2.42
N ALA A 252 6.02 12.34 2.36
CA ALA A 252 5.41 13.04 1.23
C ALA A 252 6.10 12.69 -0.09
N VAL A 253 7.42 12.52 -0.07
CA VAL A 253 8.21 12.08 -1.24
C VAL A 253 7.97 10.60 -1.54
N SER A 254 7.91 9.76 -0.50
CA SER A 254 7.70 8.31 -0.64
C SER A 254 6.33 7.96 -1.23
N LEU A 255 5.31 8.78 -0.97
CA LEU A 255 3.94 8.58 -1.42
C LEU A 255 3.60 9.25 -2.76
N ALA A 256 4.49 10.09 -3.29
CA ALA A 256 4.23 10.92 -4.47
C ALA A 256 4.54 10.23 -5.81
N GLY A 257 4.77 8.93 -5.83
CA GLY A 257 4.98 8.20 -7.08
C GLY A 257 3.65 7.99 -7.81
N ASP A 258 3.60 8.35 -9.10
CA ASP A 258 2.45 8.03 -9.98
C ASP A 258 2.72 6.80 -10.86
N GLU A 259 3.90 6.18 -10.70
CA GLU A 259 4.13 4.87 -11.27
C GLU A 259 3.08 3.90 -10.75
N GLU A 260 2.59 3.05 -11.64
CA GLU A 260 1.67 1.99 -11.28
C GLU A 260 2.34 1.10 -10.23
N PRO A 261 1.79 1.03 -9.00
CA PRO A 261 2.46 0.34 -7.92
C PRO A 261 2.56 -1.15 -8.26
N PRO A 262 3.69 -1.79 -7.92
CA PRO A 262 3.88 -3.20 -8.21
C PRO A 262 2.86 -4.05 -7.44
N HIS A 263 2.70 -5.30 -7.88
CA HIS A 263 1.96 -6.29 -7.10
C HIS A 263 2.76 -6.61 -5.81
N PRO A 264 2.12 -6.85 -4.65
CA PRO A 264 2.84 -7.10 -3.39
C PRO A 264 3.85 -8.26 -3.45
N LEU A 265 3.58 -9.26 -4.29
CA LEU A 265 4.49 -10.39 -4.50
C LEU A 265 5.77 -10.04 -5.27
N ALA A 266 5.80 -8.90 -5.96
CA ALA A 266 7.03 -8.38 -6.57
C ALA A 266 8.06 -7.98 -5.51
N TRP A 267 7.69 -7.83 -4.23
CA TRP A 267 8.66 -7.56 -3.16
C TRP A 267 9.52 -8.77 -2.75
N ARG A 268 9.58 -9.82 -3.58
CA ARG A 268 10.51 -10.94 -3.39
C ARG A 268 11.94 -10.41 -3.30
N GLY A 269 12.66 -10.78 -2.25
CA GLY A 269 14.01 -10.28 -1.96
C GLY A 269 14.07 -8.93 -1.22
N LEU A 270 12.97 -8.18 -1.11
CA LEU A 270 12.89 -6.99 -0.22
C LEU A 270 12.46 -7.37 1.20
N ILE A 271 11.48 -8.28 1.29
CA ILE A 271 10.92 -8.78 2.55
C ILE A 271 11.47 -10.18 2.87
N LYS A 272 11.29 -10.65 4.11
CA LYS A 272 11.76 -11.98 4.53
C LYS A 272 11.01 -13.08 3.76
N ASP A 273 11.73 -14.12 3.32
CA ASP A 273 11.16 -15.20 2.50
C ASP A 273 9.94 -15.88 3.15
N ASP A 274 9.96 -16.15 4.47
CA ASP A 274 8.80 -16.74 5.17
C ASP A 274 7.55 -15.85 5.05
N THR A 275 7.70 -14.54 5.32
CA THR A 275 6.60 -13.57 5.25
C THR A 275 6.11 -13.36 3.82
N TRP A 276 7.04 -13.45 2.86
CA TRP A 276 6.72 -13.40 1.45
C TRP A 276 5.94 -14.63 1.02
N LEU A 277 6.34 -15.82 1.45
CA LEU A 277 5.71 -17.08 1.10
C LEU A 277 4.30 -17.18 1.70
N GLU A 278 4.10 -16.70 2.93
CA GLU A 278 2.78 -16.58 3.53
C GLU A 278 1.86 -15.66 2.70
N SER A 279 2.40 -14.53 2.23
CA SER A 279 1.69 -13.61 1.34
C SER A 279 1.39 -14.26 -0.02
N ALA A 280 2.32 -15.03 -0.58
CA ALA A 280 2.15 -15.77 -1.83
C ALA A 280 1.04 -16.82 -1.71
N ARG A 281 1.05 -17.62 -0.64
CA ARG A 281 -0.02 -18.59 -0.31
C ARG A 281 -1.37 -17.89 -0.19
N ARG A 282 -1.42 -16.73 0.47
CA ARG A 282 -2.66 -15.96 0.62
C ARG A 282 -3.17 -15.47 -0.74
N CYS A 283 -2.32 -14.84 -1.55
CA CYS A 283 -2.69 -14.37 -2.88
C CYS A 283 -3.13 -15.52 -3.80
N TRP A 284 -2.43 -16.65 -3.76
CA TRP A 284 -2.81 -17.86 -4.51
C TRP A 284 -4.20 -18.35 -4.13
N ARG A 285 -4.44 -18.55 -2.82
CA ARG A 285 -5.73 -19.03 -2.33
C ARG A 285 -6.88 -18.11 -2.74
N GLU A 286 -6.65 -16.81 -2.66
CA GLU A 286 -7.61 -15.77 -3.04
C GLU A 286 -7.88 -15.69 -4.55
N ALA A 287 -6.92 -16.09 -5.39
CA ALA A 287 -7.02 -16.08 -6.85
C ALA A 287 -7.59 -17.40 -7.41
N ARG A 288 -7.17 -18.55 -6.86
CA ARG A 288 -7.56 -19.89 -7.32
C ARG A 288 -8.93 -20.32 -6.78
N TYR A 289 -9.23 -20.05 -5.51
CA TYR A 289 -10.45 -20.53 -4.84
C TYR A 289 -11.49 -19.44 -4.70
N ILE A 290 -12.19 -19.15 -5.81
CA ILE A 290 -13.22 -18.13 -5.87
C ILE A 290 -14.58 -18.76 -5.50
N PRO A 291 -15.43 -18.08 -4.71
CA PRO A 291 -16.78 -18.57 -4.41
C PRO A 291 -17.59 -18.78 -5.69
N GLY A 292 -18.23 -19.94 -5.83
CA GLY A 292 -19.04 -20.29 -7.00
C GLY A 292 -18.26 -20.70 -8.25
N TRP A 293 -16.92 -20.68 -8.22
CA TRP A 293 -16.08 -21.20 -9.31
C TRP A 293 -15.77 -22.68 -9.07
N SER A 294 -16.04 -23.54 -10.03
CA SER A 294 -15.76 -24.98 -9.88
C SER A 294 -14.27 -25.25 -10.06
N GLN A 295 -13.70 -26.17 -9.27
CA GLN A 295 -12.28 -26.53 -9.43
C GLN A 295 -11.96 -27.20 -10.78
N ASN A 296 -12.99 -27.76 -11.44
CA ASN A 296 -12.91 -28.43 -12.74
C ASN A 296 -12.96 -27.45 -13.93
N GLU A 297 -13.34 -26.20 -13.72
CA GLU A 297 -13.31 -25.16 -14.75
C GLU A 297 -11.88 -24.67 -15.02
N ALA A 298 -11.73 -23.94 -16.12
CA ALA A 298 -10.47 -23.31 -16.48
C ALA A 298 -9.91 -22.47 -15.31
N ILE A 299 -8.58 -22.40 -15.21
CA ILE A 299 -7.91 -21.63 -14.16
C ILE A 299 -8.29 -20.15 -14.33
N PRO A 300 -8.75 -19.47 -13.26
CA PRO A 300 -9.02 -18.04 -13.32
C PRO A 300 -7.78 -17.27 -13.77
N VAL A 301 -7.96 -16.23 -14.59
CA VAL A 301 -6.83 -15.45 -15.14
C VAL A 301 -5.87 -14.91 -14.07
N GLU A 302 -6.40 -14.56 -12.89
CA GLU A 302 -5.60 -14.13 -11.73
C GLU A 302 -4.65 -15.24 -11.27
N ALA A 303 -5.15 -16.47 -11.16
CA ALA A 303 -4.38 -17.63 -10.76
C ALA A 303 -3.40 -18.07 -11.86
N GLU A 304 -3.78 -17.96 -13.14
CA GLU A 304 -2.89 -18.22 -14.27
C GLU A 304 -1.66 -17.30 -14.23
N ALA A 305 -1.87 -16.00 -14.04
CA ALA A 305 -0.79 -15.02 -13.93
C ALA A 305 0.15 -15.31 -12.75
N LEU A 306 -0.40 -15.69 -11.59
CA LEU A 306 0.38 -16.08 -10.42
C LEU A 306 1.17 -17.37 -10.66
N GLN A 307 0.56 -18.38 -11.29
CA GLN A 307 1.22 -19.64 -11.60
C GLN A 307 2.41 -19.42 -12.55
N ALA A 308 2.24 -18.58 -13.58
CA ALA A 308 3.32 -18.21 -14.50
C ALA A 308 4.47 -17.50 -13.76
N PHE A 309 4.14 -16.62 -12.81
CA PHE A 309 5.14 -15.96 -11.97
C PHE A 309 5.87 -16.94 -11.05
N PHE A 310 5.16 -17.82 -10.34
CA PHE A 310 5.79 -18.81 -9.45
C PHE A 310 6.71 -19.77 -10.19
N ARG A 311 6.31 -20.21 -11.39
CA ARG A 311 7.18 -21.01 -12.28
C ARG A 311 8.44 -20.25 -12.66
N ARG A 312 8.33 -18.96 -13.02
CA ARG A 312 9.48 -18.12 -13.37
C ARG A 312 10.44 -17.91 -12.21
N GLU A 313 9.93 -17.82 -10.99
CA GLU A 313 10.72 -17.65 -9.76
C GLU A 313 11.18 -18.99 -9.13
N ASN A 314 10.99 -20.12 -9.83
CA ASN A 314 11.34 -21.48 -9.40
C ASN A 314 10.76 -21.87 -8.03
N ILE A 315 9.48 -21.58 -7.82
CA ILE A 315 8.76 -21.93 -6.59
C ILE A 315 7.95 -23.19 -6.83
N ALA A 316 8.14 -24.20 -5.99
CA ALA A 316 7.40 -25.44 -6.11
C ALA A 316 5.92 -25.23 -5.76
N GLU A 317 5.04 -25.97 -6.44
CA GLU A 317 3.60 -25.90 -6.20
C GLU A 317 3.24 -26.26 -4.76
N THR A 318 3.97 -27.21 -4.17
CA THR A 318 3.84 -27.60 -2.76
C THR A 318 4.11 -26.46 -1.78
N ASP A 319 4.86 -25.43 -2.18
CA ASP A 319 5.21 -24.31 -1.31
C ASP A 319 4.09 -23.28 -1.21
N TYR A 320 3.43 -22.95 -2.33
CA TYR A 320 2.36 -21.95 -2.37
C TYR A 320 0.95 -22.55 -2.31
N ASP A 321 0.81 -23.83 -2.64
CA ASP A 321 -0.43 -24.59 -2.60
C ASP A 321 -0.22 -25.99 -1.99
N PRO A 322 0.05 -26.09 -0.69
CA PRO A 322 0.33 -27.36 -0.05
C PRO A 322 -0.89 -28.30 -0.13
N PRO A 323 -0.66 -29.61 -0.34
CA PRO A 323 -1.74 -30.59 -0.31
C PRO A 323 -2.39 -30.64 1.07
N ALA A 324 -3.65 -31.10 1.13
CA ALA A 324 -4.35 -31.27 2.40
C ALA A 324 -3.63 -32.32 3.26
N ALA A 325 -3.02 -31.87 4.37
CA ALA A 325 -2.40 -32.76 5.35
C ALA A 325 -3.40 -33.31 6.39
N SER A 326 -4.60 -32.72 6.45
CA SER A 326 -5.65 -33.14 7.39
C SER A 326 -6.31 -34.44 6.94
N LYS A 327 -6.81 -35.21 7.90
CA LYS A 327 -7.67 -36.38 7.67
C LYS A 327 -9.12 -36.01 7.38
N LEU A 328 -9.46 -34.74 7.55
CA LEU A 328 -10.79 -34.18 7.31
C LEU A 328 -10.79 -33.30 6.06
N PRO A 329 -11.93 -33.12 5.38
CA PRO A 329 -12.05 -32.13 4.31
C PRO A 329 -11.65 -30.73 4.79
N VAL A 330 -10.83 -30.04 4.02
CA VAL A 330 -10.31 -28.70 4.36
C VAL A 330 -10.73 -27.69 3.30
N CYS A 331 -11.17 -26.51 3.73
CA CYS A 331 -11.38 -25.40 2.80
C CYS A 331 -10.03 -24.87 2.33
N PRO A 332 -9.70 -24.96 1.03
CA PRO A 332 -8.40 -24.50 0.53
C PRO A 332 -8.22 -22.99 0.66
N ARG A 333 -9.30 -22.22 0.85
CA ARG A 333 -9.25 -20.76 1.01
C ARG A 333 -8.94 -20.34 2.45
N CYS A 334 -9.75 -20.77 3.44
CA CYS A 334 -9.55 -20.35 4.84
C CYS A 334 -8.72 -21.33 5.67
N GLY A 335 -8.53 -22.58 5.24
CA GLY A 335 -7.85 -23.62 5.98
C GLY A 335 -8.68 -24.28 7.09
N ALA A 336 -9.97 -23.96 7.20
CA ALA A 336 -10.85 -24.60 8.18
C ALA A 336 -11.15 -26.05 7.80
N GLU A 337 -11.17 -26.92 8.80
CA GLU A 337 -11.54 -28.33 8.66
C GLU A 337 -13.05 -28.50 8.83
N PHE A 338 -13.62 -29.43 8.06
CA PHE A 338 -15.05 -29.72 8.05
C PHE A 338 -15.31 -31.21 8.28
N GLN A 339 -16.51 -31.55 8.71
CA GLN A 339 -16.95 -32.93 8.77
C GLN A 339 -17.10 -33.52 7.36
N THR A 340 -16.93 -34.84 7.23
CA THR A 340 -16.86 -35.58 5.95
C THR A 340 -18.05 -35.39 5.00
N HIS A 341 -19.23 -34.99 5.52
CA HIS A 341 -20.44 -34.81 4.72
C HIS A 341 -20.62 -33.41 4.13
N ILE A 342 -19.76 -32.45 4.51
CA ILE A 342 -19.81 -31.10 3.97
C ILE A 342 -18.94 -31.06 2.72
N THR A 343 -19.47 -30.49 1.63
CA THR A 343 -18.76 -30.38 0.34
C THR A 343 -18.29 -28.96 0.03
N ALA A 344 -18.84 -27.96 0.73
CA ALA A 344 -18.56 -26.55 0.48
C ALA A 344 -18.42 -25.72 1.77
N CYS A 345 -17.54 -24.73 1.75
CA CYS A 345 -17.27 -23.85 2.89
C CYS A 345 -18.28 -22.70 2.96
N THR A 346 -19.17 -22.72 3.95
CA THR A 346 -20.17 -21.65 4.16
C THR A 346 -19.52 -20.29 4.46
N SER A 347 -18.46 -20.27 5.27
CA SER A 347 -17.75 -19.03 5.63
C SER A 347 -16.99 -18.39 4.45
N CYS A 348 -16.68 -19.17 3.41
CA CYS A 348 -16.00 -18.68 2.20
C CYS A 348 -16.95 -18.55 1.01
N GLY A 349 -18.27 -18.52 1.23
CA GLY A 349 -19.25 -18.32 0.16
C GLY A 349 -19.44 -19.54 -0.75
N GLY A 350 -19.24 -20.75 -0.22
CA GLY A 350 -19.48 -22.00 -0.95
C GLY A 350 -18.28 -22.56 -1.72
N VAL A 351 -17.05 -22.20 -1.34
CA VAL A 351 -15.83 -22.78 -1.94
C VAL A 351 -15.80 -24.30 -1.71
N GLU A 352 -15.58 -25.07 -2.79
CA GLU A 352 -15.45 -26.54 -2.75
C GLU A 352 -14.29 -26.97 -1.84
N LEU A 353 -14.54 -27.96 -0.99
CA LEU A 353 -13.54 -28.47 -0.03
C LEU A 353 -12.57 -29.43 -0.70
N ARG A 354 -11.31 -29.42 -0.24
CA ARG A 354 -10.33 -30.45 -0.60
C ARG A 354 -10.53 -31.64 0.30
N HIS A 355 -10.76 -32.80 -0.31
CA HIS A 355 -10.82 -34.06 0.41
C HIS A 355 -9.40 -34.60 0.64
N PRO A 356 -9.15 -35.27 1.78
CA PRO A 356 -7.88 -35.95 2.03
C PRO A 356 -7.60 -36.99 0.93
N PRO A 357 -6.33 -37.23 0.59
CA PRO A 357 -5.98 -38.36 -0.26
C PRO A 357 -6.48 -39.66 0.38
N ALA A 358 -7.09 -40.51 -0.44
CA ALA A 358 -7.70 -41.78 -0.02
C ALA A 358 -6.68 -42.77 0.57
#